data_AF-A0A1G7MLG5-F1
#
_entry.id   AF-A0A1G7MLG5-F1
#
_cell.length_a   1.000
_cell.length_b   1.000
_cell.length_c   1.000
_cell.angle_alpha   90.00
_cell.angle_beta   90.00
_cell.angle_gamma   90.00
#
_symmetry.space_group_name_H-M   'P 1'
#
loop_
_entity.id
_entity.type
_entity.pdbx_description
1 polymer ?
#
loop_
_entity_poly.entity_id
_entity_poly.type
_entity_poly.pdbx_seq_one_letter_code
_entity_poly.pdbx_strand_id
1 'polypeptide(L)'
;MNTPTQKQTIQGIVNIFETGTVTGDYGSVVVIPGDTGHLTFGRSQTTLASGNLGKLLHQYCDNPGAKFASKLAPFLPRFDAIDLTLDNEQYLQNVLRATADDHIMRETQDAFFDAVYWAAATRSADAVGITTPLGVGVVYDSTIHGSWAKMRDTTTASAGAFATIGEQAWVTAYVATRRNWLATSSRKDLNATVYRMDAFSRLIELGEWGLELPLVVRGSEISLLTLNAMPKGCYDGPVPGSRNVSVQAPLLTGLDVRLLQLGLSASQPGIKADGVFGRGTATVLQAYQTAHGLPATGVADAATFAALAV
;
A
#
# COMPACT_ATOMS: atom_id res chain seq x y z
N MET A 1 -21.53 9.66 11.26
CA MET A 1 -20.11 9.31 11.41
C MET A 1 -19.97 7.83 11.12
N ASN A 2 -19.12 7.44 10.18
CA ASN A 2 -18.94 6.03 9.80
C ASN A 2 -18.32 5.22 10.95
N THR A 3 -18.72 3.96 11.09
CA THR A 3 -18.09 3.03 12.04
C THR A 3 -16.64 2.72 11.61
N PRO A 4 -15.77 2.24 12.53
CA PRO A 4 -14.43 1.78 12.16
C PRO A 4 -14.43 0.75 11.03
N THR A 5 -15.37 -0.20 11.07
CA THR A 5 -15.54 -1.21 10.01
C THR A 5 -15.94 -0.58 8.68
N GLN A 6 -16.88 0.37 8.66
CA GLN A 6 -17.26 1.07 7.42
C GLN A 6 -16.10 1.86 6.82
N LYS A 7 -15.28 2.52 7.67
CA LYS A 7 -14.05 3.16 7.23
C LYS A 7 -13.09 2.14 6.58
N GLN A 8 -12.85 1.01 7.23
CA GLN A 8 -12.01 -0.06 6.68
C GLN A 8 -12.58 -0.62 5.37
N THR A 9 -13.89 -0.78 5.25
CA THR A 9 -14.56 -1.19 4.02
C THR A 9 -14.32 -0.18 2.89
N ILE A 10 -14.49 1.12 3.15
CA ILE A 10 -14.22 2.19 2.17
C ILE A 10 -12.75 2.16 1.72
N GLN A 11 -11.82 2.03 2.67
CA GLN A 11 -10.40 1.89 2.35
C GLN A 11 -10.11 0.62 1.56
N GLY A 12 -10.78 -0.48 1.88
CA GLY A 12 -10.70 -1.75 1.15
C GLY A 12 -11.16 -1.63 -0.30
N ILE A 13 -12.24 -0.90 -0.57
CA ILE A 13 -12.71 -0.59 -1.93
C ILE A 13 -11.64 0.17 -2.70
N VAL A 14 -11.05 1.21 -2.12
CA VAL A 14 -9.97 1.98 -2.77
C VAL A 14 -8.72 1.13 -2.97
N ASN A 15 -8.33 0.32 -1.99
CA ASN A 15 -7.19 -0.61 -2.14
C ASN A 15 -7.41 -1.61 -3.28
N ILE A 16 -8.64 -2.13 -3.47
CA ILE A 16 -8.96 -2.99 -4.62
C ILE A 16 -8.77 -2.24 -5.94
N PHE A 17 -9.06 -0.95 -5.99
CA PHE A 17 -8.80 -0.15 -7.18
C PHE A 17 -7.30 0.06 -7.42
N GLU A 18 -6.52 0.31 -6.38
CA GLU A 18 -5.07 0.55 -6.52
C GLU A 18 -4.26 -0.72 -6.78
N THR A 19 -4.52 -1.80 -6.04
CA THR A 19 -3.66 -3.00 -6.01
C THR A 19 -4.38 -4.31 -6.30
N GLY A 20 -5.70 -4.28 -6.49
CA GLY A 20 -6.52 -5.48 -6.68
C GLY A 20 -6.69 -6.33 -5.41
N THR A 21 -6.36 -5.78 -4.24
CA THR A 21 -6.46 -6.48 -2.95
C THR A 21 -7.11 -5.60 -1.89
N VAL A 22 -7.82 -6.21 -0.95
CA VAL A 22 -8.53 -5.48 0.13
C VAL A 22 -7.59 -4.70 1.05
N THR A 23 -6.43 -5.27 1.39
CA THR A 23 -5.52 -4.71 2.41
C THR A 23 -4.42 -3.81 1.83
N GLY A 24 -4.28 -3.74 0.51
CA GLY A 24 -3.22 -2.98 -0.16
C GLY A 24 -1.84 -3.64 -0.08
N ASP A 25 -0.78 -2.88 -0.40
CA ASP A 25 0.61 -3.36 -0.42
C ASP A 25 1.53 -2.42 0.38
N TYR A 26 1.74 -2.75 1.66
CA TYR A 26 2.58 -1.97 2.57
C TYR A 26 4.07 -2.03 2.26
N GLY A 27 4.51 -3.06 1.53
CA GLY A 27 5.91 -3.29 1.16
C GLY A 27 6.26 -2.79 -0.23
N SER A 28 5.32 -2.18 -0.94
CA SER A 28 5.55 -1.66 -2.28
C SER A 28 6.62 -0.56 -2.26
N VAL A 29 7.67 -0.77 -3.04
CA VAL A 29 8.77 0.18 -3.25
C VAL A 29 8.96 0.34 -4.75
N VAL A 30 8.75 1.54 -5.25
CA VAL A 30 8.68 1.87 -6.67
C VAL A 30 9.58 3.06 -6.98
N VAL A 31 10.35 2.95 -8.05
CA VAL A 31 11.09 4.05 -8.68
C VAL A 31 10.78 3.98 -10.17
N ILE A 32 10.17 5.03 -10.72
CA ILE A 32 9.82 5.10 -12.14
C ILE A 32 10.77 6.09 -12.81
N PRO A 33 11.58 5.68 -13.81
CA PRO A 33 12.47 6.60 -14.51
C PRO A 33 11.71 7.78 -15.12
N GLY A 34 12.12 9.00 -14.75
CA GLY A 34 11.51 10.24 -15.23
C GLY A 34 10.25 10.69 -14.47
N ASP A 35 9.80 9.94 -13.46
CA ASP A 35 8.74 10.37 -12.57
C ASP A 35 9.24 11.39 -11.53
N THR A 36 8.47 12.45 -11.28
CA THR A 36 8.86 13.52 -10.37
C THR A 36 8.74 13.15 -8.89
N GLY A 37 8.06 12.04 -8.57
CA GLY A 37 7.90 11.53 -7.21
C GLY A 37 9.17 10.88 -6.66
N HIS A 38 10.04 10.35 -7.54
CA HIS A 38 11.22 9.57 -7.15
C HIS A 38 10.84 8.34 -6.31
N LEU A 39 11.71 7.88 -5.41
CA LEU A 39 11.45 6.75 -4.51
C LEU A 39 10.08 6.87 -3.83
N THR A 40 9.24 5.88 -4.12
CA THR A 40 7.86 5.82 -3.66
C THR A 40 7.66 4.55 -2.82
N PHE A 41 6.98 4.68 -1.69
CA PHE A 41 6.86 3.61 -0.70
C PHE A 41 5.45 3.48 -0.10
N GLY A 42 5.05 2.25 0.16
CA GLY A 42 3.95 1.89 1.05
C GLY A 42 2.58 1.77 0.38
N ARG A 43 1.57 1.44 1.19
CA ARG A 43 0.20 1.11 0.76
C ARG A 43 -0.43 2.19 -0.10
N SER A 44 -0.20 3.46 0.23
CA SER A 44 -0.72 4.62 -0.49
C SER A 44 0.37 5.43 -1.19
N GLN A 45 1.54 4.81 -1.43
CA GLN A 45 2.59 5.32 -2.32
C GLN A 45 3.05 6.76 -1.99
N THR A 46 3.54 7.00 -0.77
CA THR A 46 4.16 8.29 -0.42
C THR A 46 5.53 8.42 -1.06
N THR A 47 5.90 9.63 -1.48
CA THR A 47 7.05 9.86 -2.35
C THR A 47 8.16 10.62 -1.63
N LEU A 48 9.41 10.35 -2.01
CA LEU A 48 10.59 11.08 -1.54
C LEU A 48 10.48 12.58 -1.86
N ALA A 49 10.14 12.92 -3.12
CA ALA A 49 10.10 14.31 -3.58
C ALA A 49 9.08 15.18 -2.84
N SER A 50 8.02 14.58 -2.30
CA SER A 50 7.03 15.31 -1.48
C SER A 50 7.52 15.66 -0.07
N GLY A 51 8.62 15.06 0.39
CA GLY A 51 9.09 15.09 1.77
C GLY A 51 8.21 14.31 2.76
N ASN A 52 7.04 13.80 2.33
CA ASN A 52 6.15 13.04 3.20
C ASN A 52 6.70 11.65 3.52
N LEU A 53 7.49 11.06 2.61
CA LEU A 53 8.18 9.80 2.90
C LEU A 53 9.13 9.95 4.09
N GLY A 54 9.91 11.03 4.18
CA GLY A 54 10.76 11.30 5.34
C GLY A 54 9.96 11.42 6.64
N LYS A 55 8.86 12.18 6.63
CA LYS A 55 7.99 12.33 7.81
C LYS A 55 7.40 11.00 8.29
N LEU A 56 6.97 10.15 7.36
CA LEU A 56 6.45 8.82 7.69
C LEU A 56 7.53 7.95 8.34
N LEU A 57 8.76 7.98 7.80
CA LEU A 57 9.86 7.20 8.33
C LEU A 57 10.35 7.71 9.69
N HIS A 58 10.31 9.02 9.95
CA HIS A 58 10.52 9.57 11.29
C HIS A 58 9.48 9.04 12.28
N GLN A 59 8.18 9.13 11.95
CA GLN A 59 7.12 8.59 12.82
C GLN A 59 7.31 7.11 13.15
N TYR A 60 7.73 6.31 12.17
CA TYR A 60 8.06 4.90 12.40
C TYR A 60 9.28 4.74 13.31
N CYS A 61 10.38 5.45 13.02
CA CYS A 61 11.63 5.31 13.78
C CYS A 61 11.53 5.85 15.22
N ASP A 62 10.66 6.82 15.46
CA ASP A 62 10.38 7.37 16.79
C ASP A 62 9.56 6.41 17.68
N ASN A 63 8.94 5.38 17.08
CA ASN A 63 8.22 4.37 17.84
C ASN A 63 9.20 3.36 18.46
N PRO A 64 9.25 3.20 19.80
CA PRO A 64 10.22 2.31 20.45
C PRO A 64 10.01 0.82 20.12
N GLY A 65 8.83 0.44 19.61
CA GLY A 65 8.53 -0.92 19.15
C GLY A 65 8.93 -1.21 17.70
N ALA A 66 9.41 -0.22 16.95
CA ALA A 66 9.74 -0.37 15.54
C ALA A 66 10.97 -1.24 15.31
N LYS A 67 10.76 -2.43 14.75
CA LYS A 67 11.81 -3.47 14.57
C LYS A 67 12.94 -3.04 13.64
N PHE A 68 12.65 -2.19 12.66
CA PHE A 68 13.59 -1.77 11.62
C PHE A 68 14.11 -0.34 11.82
N ALA A 69 13.75 0.33 12.92
CA ALA A 69 14.16 1.71 13.19
C ALA A 69 15.68 1.89 13.12
N SER A 70 16.46 0.98 13.71
CA SER A 70 17.93 1.03 13.69
C SER A 70 18.53 0.90 12.29
N LYS A 71 17.86 0.20 11.36
CA LYS A 71 18.30 0.06 9.97
C LYS A 71 17.90 1.26 9.10
N LEU A 72 16.80 1.94 9.45
CA LEU A 72 16.30 3.12 8.72
C LEU A 72 16.91 4.44 9.21
N ALA A 73 17.19 4.56 10.51
CA ALA A 73 17.68 5.79 11.14
C ALA A 73 18.90 6.42 10.42
N PRO A 74 19.91 5.65 9.94
CA PRO A 74 21.04 6.22 9.20
C PRO A 74 20.64 6.94 7.90
N PHE A 75 19.48 6.61 7.31
CA PHE A 75 19.00 7.21 6.07
C PHE A 75 18.11 8.44 6.30
N LEU A 76 17.57 8.66 7.52
CA LEU A 76 16.64 9.76 7.80
C LEU A 76 17.16 11.15 7.40
N PRO A 77 18.43 11.52 7.66
CA PRO A 77 18.96 12.82 7.22
C PRO A 77 18.92 13.01 5.70
N ARG A 78 19.06 11.92 4.93
CA ARG A 78 18.99 11.95 3.46
C ARG A 78 17.54 12.10 2.98
N PHE A 79 16.58 11.52 3.69
CA PHE A 79 15.16 11.78 3.43
C PHE A 79 14.78 13.23 3.72
N ASP A 80 15.30 13.82 4.80
CA ASP A 80 15.07 15.23 5.14
C ASP A 80 15.65 16.18 4.10
N ALA A 81 16.80 15.81 3.53
CA ALA A 81 17.44 16.54 2.44
C ALA A 81 16.81 16.28 1.05
N ILE A 82 15.83 15.38 0.94
CA ILE A 82 15.24 14.92 -0.33
C ILE A 82 16.36 14.47 -1.29
N ASP A 83 17.29 13.67 -0.78
CA ASP A 83 18.42 13.17 -1.56
C ASP A 83 17.96 12.15 -2.62
N LEU A 84 17.88 12.60 -3.87
CA LEU A 84 17.40 11.79 -4.99
C LEU A 84 18.30 10.58 -5.31
N THR A 85 19.52 10.53 -4.77
CA THR A 85 20.38 9.35 -4.93
C THR A 85 19.82 8.11 -4.20
N LEU A 86 18.89 8.30 -3.25
CA LEU A 86 18.15 7.23 -2.58
C LEU A 86 17.37 6.33 -3.56
N ASP A 87 17.05 6.81 -4.76
CA ASP A 87 16.46 6.00 -5.84
C ASP A 87 17.31 4.77 -6.19
N ASN A 88 18.62 4.83 -5.96
CA ASN A 88 19.57 3.77 -6.32
C ASN A 88 20.05 2.95 -5.10
N GLU A 89 19.58 3.26 -3.90
CA GLU A 89 19.99 2.59 -2.66
C GLU A 89 19.26 1.26 -2.46
N GLN A 90 19.74 0.20 -3.12
CA GLN A 90 19.09 -1.12 -3.12
C GLN A 90 18.91 -1.71 -1.71
N TYR A 91 19.88 -1.51 -0.82
CA TYR A 91 19.77 -1.96 0.57
C TYR A 91 18.62 -1.26 1.29
N LEU A 92 18.54 0.07 1.20
CA LEU A 92 17.43 0.84 1.77
C LEU A 92 16.08 0.38 1.21
N GLN A 93 15.97 0.16 -0.10
CA GLN A 93 14.74 -0.36 -0.71
C GLN A 93 14.34 -1.72 -0.12
N ASN A 94 15.30 -2.58 0.21
CA ASN A 94 15.02 -3.84 0.89
C ASN A 94 14.64 -3.66 2.35
N VAL A 95 15.26 -2.71 3.08
CA VAL A 95 14.83 -2.34 4.43
C VAL A 95 13.38 -1.86 4.42
N LEU A 96 13.01 -0.98 3.49
CA LEU A 96 11.63 -0.50 3.31
C LEU A 96 10.66 -1.66 3.06
N ARG A 97 10.99 -2.60 2.15
CA ARG A 97 10.16 -3.81 1.94
C ARG A 97 9.99 -4.63 3.21
N ALA A 98 11.08 -4.85 3.96
CA ALA A 98 11.06 -5.62 5.20
C ALA A 98 10.26 -4.96 6.31
N THR A 99 10.21 -3.63 6.35
CA THR A 99 9.39 -2.93 7.34
C THR A 99 7.90 -3.27 7.23
N ALA A 100 7.40 -3.70 6.06
CA ALA A 100 6.01 -4.11 5.91
C ALA A 100 5.62 -5.33 6.76
N ASP A 101 6.59 -6.16 7.15
CA ASP A 101 6.36 -7.30 8.06
C ASP A 101 6.18 -6.84 9.51
N ASP A 102 6.63 -5.64 9.85
CA ASP A 102 6.40 -5.03 11.16
C ASP A 102 5.01 -4.37 11.23
N HIS A 103 4.18 -4.83 12.17
CA HIS A 103 2.87 -4.22 12.43
C HIS A 103 2.94 -2.72 12.73
N ILE A 104 4.01 -2.27 13.41
CA ILE A 104 4.20 -0.85 13.71
C ILE A 104 4.33 -0.01 12.44
N MET A 105 5.00 -0.52 11.40
CA MET A 105 5.09 0.20 10.12
C MET A 105 3.72 0.28 9.45
N ARG A 106 2.94 -0.81 9.48
CA ARG A 106 1.61 -0.82 8.87
C ARG A 106 0.67 0.17 9.55
N GLU A 107 0.64 0.17 10.89
CA GLU A 107 -0.11 1.13 11.69
C GLU A 107 0.37 2.58 11.45
N THR A 108 1.69 2.79 11.33
CA THR A 108 2.26 4.11 11.03
C THR A 108 1.81 4.61 9.66
N GLN A 109 1.86 3.76 8.62
CA GLN A 109 1.35 4.12 7.30
C GLN A 109 -0.14 4.47 7.36
N ASP A 110 -0.97 3.63 7.99
CA ASP A 110 -2.40 3.89 8.10
C ASP A 110 -2.71 5.20 8.80
N ALA A 111 -2.09 5.47 9.95
CA ALA A 111 -2.27 6.70 10.69
C ALA A 111 -1.81 7.93 9.89
N PHE A 112 -0.67 7.84 9.20
CA PHE A 112 -0.13 8.91 8.38
C PHE A 112 -1.10 9.28 7.24
N PHE A 113 -1.58 8.28 6.50
CA PHE A 113 -2.48 8.51 5.37
C PHE A 113 -3.89 8.91 5.82
N ASP A 114 -4.37 8.41 6.96
CA ASP A 114 -5.64 8.81 7.54
C ASP A 114 -5.66 10.30 7.90
N ALA A 115 -4.59 10.81 8.50
CA ALA A 115 -4.47 12.21 8.87
C ALA A 115 -4.55 13.15 7.65
N VAL A 116 -4.03 12.70 6.51
CA VAL A 116 -3.95 13.51 5.28
C VAL A 116 -5.21 13.36 4.42
N TYR A 117 -5.58 12.13 4.09
CA TYR A 117 -6.60 11.86 3.06
C TYR A 117 -7.97 11.57 3.66
N TRP A 118 -8.05 10.74 4.70
CA TRP A 118 -9.34 10.37 5.30
C TRP A 118 -10.00 11.60 5.94
N ALA A 119 -9.26 12.33 6.78
CA ALA A 119 -9.79 13.53 7.43
C ALA A 119 -10.18 14.63 6.44
N ALA A 120 -9.48 14.77 5.31
CA ALA A 120 -9.84 15.73 4.27
C ALA A 120 -11.10 15.31 3.51
N ALA A 121 -11.24 14.02 3.20
CA ALA A 121 -12.41 13.48 2.52
C ALA A 121 -13.67 13.56 3.41
N THR A 122 -13.57 13.24 4.70
CA THR A 122 -14.72 13.36 5.62
C THR A 122 -15.17 14.80 5.77
N ARG A 123 -14.24 15.75 5.96
CA ARG A 123 -14.59 17.20 5.95
C ARG A 123 -15.28 17.62 4.66
N SER A 124 -14.82 17.08 3.53
CA SER A 124 -15.41 17.38 2.22
C SER A 124 -16.81 16.79 2.05
N ALA A 125 -17.05 15.58 2.57
CA ALA A 125 -18.36 14.94 2.60
C ALA A 125 -19.33 15.70 3.53
N ASP A 126 -18.87 16.04 4.74
CA ASP A 126 -19.63 16.80 5.74
C ASP A 126 -20.05 18.18 5.21
N ALA A 127 -19.17 18.85 4.46
CA ALA A 127 -19.46 20.16 3.85
C ALA A 127 -20.60 20.12 2.82
N VAL A 128 -20.87 18.97 2.21
CA VAL A 128 -22.01 18.76 1.28
C VAL A 128 -23.22 18.18 2.03
N GLY A 129 -23.01 17.49 3.14
CA GLY A 129 -24.03 16.75 3.89
C GLY A 129 -24.12 15.27 3.52
N ILE A 130 -23.08 14.70 2.90
CA ILE A 130 -23.01 13.28 2.53
C ILE A 130 -22.70 12.46 3.80
N THR A 131 -23.56 11.48 4.10
CA THR A 131 -23.48 10.71 5.35
C THR A 131 -23.44 9.21 5.17
N THR A 132 -23.92 8.69 4.04
CA THR A 132 -23.89 7.26 3.73
C THR A 132 -22.44 6.77 3.57
N PRO A 133 -22.10 5.58 4.08
CA PRO A 133 -20.79 4.97 3.88
C PRO A 133 -20.36 4.92 2.40
N LEU A 134 -21.28 4.52 1.51
CA LEU A 134 -21.01 4.50 0.06
C LEU A 134 -20.72 5.90 -0.49
N GLY A 135 -21.51 6.91 -0.11
CA GLY A 135 -21.28 8.30 -0.50
C GLY A 135 -19.94 8.83 -0.02
N VAL A 136 -19.58 8.57 1.25
CA VAL A 136 -18.25 8.94 1.78
C VAL A 136 -17.13 8.21 1.03
N GLY A 137 -17.33 6.95 0.64
CA GLY A 137 -16.39 6.22 -0.20
C GLY A 137 -16.14 6.87 -1.57
N VAL A 138 -17.20 7.38 -2.21
CA VAL A 138 -17.08 8.14 -3.47
C VAL A 138 -16.29 9.44 -3.27
N VAL A 139 -16.51 10.16 -2.17
CA VAL A 139 -15.74 11.36 -1.83
C VAL A 139 -14.27 11.02 -1.57
N TYR A 140 -14.00 9.96 -0.82
CA TYR A 140 -12.66 9.51 -0.46
C TYR A 140 -11.83 9.15 -1.69
N ASP A 141 -12.33 8.29 -2.59
CA ASP A 141 -11.63 7.95 -3.85
C ASP A 141 -11.41 9.20 -4.73
N SER A 142 -12.41 10.09 -4.79
CA SER A 142 -12.31 11.34 -5.58
C SER A 142 -11.30 12.33 -5.02
N THR A 143 -11.11 12.34 -3.70
CA THR A 143 -10.15 13.20 -3.00
C THR A 143 -8.72 12.72 -3.24
N ILE A 144 -8.48 11.40 -3.14
CA ILE A 144 -7.18 10.79 -3.47
C ILE A 144 -6.78 11.10 -4.91
N HIS A 145 -7.72 10.98 -5.85
CA HIS A 145 -7.48 11.26 -7.27
C HIS A 145 -7.55 12.76 -7.63
N GLY A 146 -7.68 13.65 -6.65
CA GLY A 146 -7.66 15.12 -6.85
C GLY A 146 -8.80 15.67 -7.72
N SER A 147 -9.89 14.92 -7.89
CA SER A 147 -10.99 15.26 -8.81
C SER A 147 -12.26 15.76 -8.09
N TRP A 148 -12.31 15.66 -6.76
CA TRP A 148 -13.50 15.96 -5.95
C TRP A 148 -14.14 17.32 -6.24
N ALA A 149 -13.39 18.43 -6.08
CA ALA A 149 -13.96 19.77 -6.19
C ALA A 149 -14.58 20.02 -7.57
N LYS A 150 -13.82 19.70 -8.64
CA LYS A 150 -14.26 19.87 -10.02
C LYS A 150 -15.52 19.05 -10.32
N MET A 151 -15.54 17.79 -9.91
CA MET A 151 -16.68 16.91 -10.18
C MET A 151 -17.91 17.31 -9.36
N ARG A 152 -17.73 17.69 -8.09
CA ARG A 152 -18.82 18.18 -7.21
C ARG A 152 -19.53 19.38 -7.84
N ASP A 153 -18.76 20.36 -8.30
CA ASP A 153 -19.31 21.59 -8.87
C ASP A 153 -20.01 21.30 -10.21
N THR A 154 -19.41 20.43 -11.03
CA THR A 154 -20.01 19.97 -12.30
C THR A 154 -21.33 19.24 -12.07
N THR A 155 -21.36 18.29 -11.13
CA THR A 155 -22.57 17.53 -10.79
C THR A 155 -23.67 18.43 -10.25
N THR A 156 -23.32 19.37 -9.37
CA THR A 156 -24.30 20.32 -8.82
C THR A 156 -24.91 21.20 -9.92
N ALA A 157 -24.10 21.64 -10.89
CA ALA A 157 -24.58 22.41 -12.02
C ALA A 157 -25.48 21.61 -12.97
N SER A 158 -25.21 20.32 -13.18
CA SER A 158 -25.94 19.50 -14.16
C SER A 158 -27.15 18.76 -13.61
N ALA A 159 -27.08 18.27 -12.37
CA ALA A 159 -28.11 17.41 -11.77
C ALA A 159 -28.96 18.12 -10.71
N GLY A 160 -28.51 19.28 -10.23
CA GLY A 160 -29.17 20.04 -9.16
C GLY A 160 -28.43 19.96 -7.83
N ALA A 161 -28.79 20.87 -6.92
CA ALA A 161 -28.17 20.96 -5.60
C ALA A 161 -28.54 19.76 -4.71
N PHE A 162 -27.58 19.31 -3.90
CA PHE A 162 -27.75 18.22 -2.95
C PHE A 162 -28.99 18.39 -2.07
N ALA A 163 -29.22 19.60 -1.56
CA ALA A 163 -30.37 19.93 -0.71
C ALA A 163 -31.73 19.73 -1.41
N THR A 164 -31.76 19.74 -2.74
CA THR A 164 -32.99 19.60 -3.53
C THR A 164 -33.26 18.15 -3.90
N ILE A 165 -32.23 17.41 -4.35
CA ILE A 165 -32.41 16.07 -4.91
C ILE A 165 -32.09 14.94 -3.92
N GLY A 166 -31.48 15.27 -2.77
CA GLY A 166 -31.10 14.32 -1.74
C GLY A 166 -29.82 13.54 -2.05
N GLU A 167 -29.31 12.86 -1.03
CA GLU A 167 -27.97 12.25 -1.07
C GLU A 167 -27.82 11.18 -2.15
N GLN A 168 -28.71 10.18 -2.17
CA GLN A 168 -28.57 9.04 -3.08
C GLN A 168 -28.64 9.46 -4.54
N ALA A 169 -29.57 10.36 -4.90
CA ALA A 169 -29.68 10.88 -6.26
C ALA A 169 -28.45 11.71 -6.63
N TRP A 170 -27.97 12.57 -5.72
CA TRP A 170 -26.79 13.41 -5.97
C TRP A 170 -25.51 12.58 -6.13
N VAL A 171 -25.26 11.60 -5.26
CA VAL A 171 -24.11 10.70 -5.35
C VAL A 171 -24.16 9.86 -6.63
N THR A 172 -25.35 9.37 -7.01
CA THR A 172 -25.54 8.67 -8.29
C THR A 172 -25.18 9.55 -9.48
N ALA A 173 -25.66 10.80 -9.49
CA ALA A 173 -25.32 11.78 -10.52
C ALA A 173 -23.81 12.11 -10.51
N TYR A 174 -23.19 12.19 -9.34
CA TYR A 174 -21.75 12.41 -9.20
C TYR A 174 -20.94 11.28 -9.85
N VAL A 175 -21.26 10.03 -9.52
CA VAL A 175 -20.58 8.86 -10.09
C VAL A 175 -20.71 8.85 -11.61
N ALA A 176 -21.90 9.12 -12.15
CA ALA A 176 -22.12 9.24 -13.59
C ALA A 176 -21.30 10.40 -14.22
N THR A 177 -21.28 11.56 -13.57
CA THR A 177 -20.52 12.74 -14.02
C THR A 177 -19.02 12.42 -14.10
N ARG A 178 -18.46 11.86 -13.03
CA ARG A 178 -17.04 11.52 -12.96
C ARG A 178 -16.68 10.40 -13.93
N ARG A 179 -17.55 9.40 -14.09
CA ARG A 179 -17.38 8.34 -15.09
C ARG A 179 -17.26 8.92 -16.50
N ASN A 180 -18.18 9.82 -16.88
CA ASN A 180 -18.16 10.46 -18.19
C ASN A 180 -16.89 11.31 -18.39
N TRP A 181 -16.49 12.08 -17.37
CA TRP A 181 -15.27 12.86 -17.42
C TRP A 181 -14.01 12.00 -17.59
N LEU A 182 -13.91 10.87 -16.87
CA LEU A 182 -12.80 9.92 -17.02
C LEU A 182 -12.76 9.31 -18.43
N ALA A 183 -13.92 8.89 -18.97
CA ALA A 183 -14.03 8.20 -20.25
C ALA A 183 -13.84 9.10 -21.48
N THR A 184 -14.07 10.41 -21.32
CA THR A 184 -13.91 11.41 -22.40
C THR A 184 -12.62 12.21 -22.28
N SER A 185 -11.77 11.89 -21.31
CA SER A 185 -10.51 12.56 -21.09
C SER A 185 -9.54 12.32 -22.24
N SER A 186 -8.81 13.36 -22.67
CA SER A 186 -7.70 13.21 -23.62
C SER A 186 -6.51 12.44 -23.02
N ARG A 187 -6.42 12.40 -21.68
CA ARG A 187 -5.40 11.69 -20.91
C ARG A 187 -5.72 10.20 -20.81
N LYS A 188 -4.89 9.35 -21.44
CA LYS A 188 -5.10 7.90 -21.52
C LYS A 188 -4.98 7.19 -20.17
N ASP A 189 -4.13 7.69 -19.29
CA ASP A 189 -3.99 7.25 -17.91
C ASP A 189 -5.31 7.42 -17.12
N LEU A 190 -6.04 8.52 -17.33
CA LEU A 190 -7.35 8.72 -16.68
C LEU A 190 -8.43 7.78 -17.23
N ASN A 191 -8.45 7.57 -18.55
CA ASN A 191 -9.41 6.64 -19.19
C ASN A 191 -9.29 5.21 -18.62
N ALA A 192 -8.07 4.78 -18.29
CA ALA A 192 -7.84 3.46 -17.69
C ALA A 192 -8.49 3.29 -16.30
N THR A 193 -8.93 4.36 -15.66
CA THR A 193 -9.53 4.34 -14.30
C THR A 193 -11.05 4.39 -14.28
N VAL A 194 -11.72 4.37 -15.44
CA VAL A 194 -13.20 4.40 -15.55
C VAL A 194 -13.86 3.29 -14.72
N TYR A 195 -13.23 2.11 -14.64
CA TYR A 195 -13.73 0.96 -13.90
C TYR A 195 -14.05 1.26 -12.42
N ARG A 196 -13.43 2.29 -11.82
CA ARG A 196 -13.70 2.71 -10.44
C ARG A 196 -15.13 3.20 -10.29
N MET A 197 -15.58 4.00 -11.26
CA MET A 197 -16.94 4.50 -11.27
C MET A 197 -17.92 3.41 -11.67
N ASP A 198 -17.53 2.47 -12.54
CA ASP A 198 -18.35 1.28 -12.83
C ASP A 198 -18.58 0.45 -11.56
N ALA A 199 -17.55 0.30 -10.71
CA ALA A 199 -17.69 -0.40 -9.42
C ALA A 199 -18.62 0.35 -8.45
N PHE A 200 -18.50 1.68 -8.32
CA PHE A 200 -19.43 2.45 -7.48
C PHE A 200 -20.86 2.44 -8.03
N SER A 201 -21.05 2.55 -9.35
CA SER A 201 -22.36 2.40 -9.98
C SER A 201 -22.99 1.05 -9.62
N ARG A 202 -22.20 -0.03 -9.64
CA ARG A 202 -22.70 -1.35 -9.27
C ARG A 202 -23.15 -1.43 -7.80
N LEU A 203 -22.41 -0.81 -6.88
CA LEU A 203 -22.79 -0.74 -5.47
C LEU A 203 -24.08 0.08 -5.27
N ILE A 204 -24.24 1.17 -6.02
CA ILE A 204 -25.46 1.98 -6.04
C ILE A 204 -26.66 1.17 -6.54
N GLU A 205 -26.51 0.46 -7.66
CA GLU A 205 -27.56 -0.39 -8.25
C GLU A 205 -28.03 -1.50 -7.30
N LEU A 206 -27.11 -2.03 -6.50
CA LEU A 206 -27.37 -3.06 -5.51
C LEU A 206 -27.97 -2.49 -4.20
N GLY A 207 -28.02 -1.17 -4.05
CA GLY A 207 -28.52 -0.52 -2.84
C GLY A 207 -27.56 -0.58 -1.65
N GLU A 208 -26.26 -0.81 -1.89
CA GLU A 208 -25.22 -1.01 -0.87
C GLU A 208 -24.77 0.31 -0.20
N TRP A 209 -25.72 1.19 0.11
CA TRP A 209 -25.44 2.52 0.69
C TRP A 209 -24.76 2.45 2.06
N GLY A 210 -25.06 1.40 2.84
CA GLY A 210 -24.48 1.13 4.16
C GLY A 210 -23.12 0.42 4.12
N LEU A 211 -22.73 -0.13 2.95
CA LEU A 211 -21.54 -0.98 2.79
C LEU A 211 -21.49 -2.14 3.81
N GLU A 212 -22.60 -2.85 3.96
CA GLU A 212 -22.71 -3.99 4.88
C GLU A 212 -21.80 -5.14 4.42
N LEU A 213 -21.23 -5.87 5.37
CA LEU A 213 -20.34 -7.00 5.10
C LEU A 213 -21.10 -8.33 5.14
N PRO A 214 -20.74 -9.32 4.29
CA PRO A 214 -19.72 -9.25 3.26
C PRO A 214 -20.23 -8.60 1.96
N LEU A 215 -19.34 -7.97 1.19
CA LEU A 215 -19.64 -7.48 -0.16
C LEU A 215 -18.53 -7.83 -1.15
N VAL A 216 -18.86 -7.92 -2.43
CA VAL A 216 -17.90 -8.22 -3.50
C VAL A 216 -17.67 -7.00 -4.38
N VAL A 217 -16.42 -6.56 -4.49
CA VAL A 217 -16.02 -5.44 -5.35
C VAL A 217 -14.93 -5.92 -6.29
N ARG A 218 -15.19 -5.81 -7.59
CA ARG A 218 -14.26 -6.24 -8.67
C ARG A 218 -13.69 -7.66 -8.50
N GLY A 219 -14.51 -8.59 -8.03
CA GLY A 219 -14.12 -9.99 -7.83
C GLY A 219 -13.37 -10.26 -6.53
N SER A 220 -13.16 -9.25 -5.69
CA SER A 220 -12.60 -9.42 -4.34
C SER A 220 -13.71 -9.36 -3.29
N GLU A 221 -13.74 -10.35 -2.38
CA GLU A 221 -14.60 -10.32 -1.20
C GLU A 221 -14.01 -9.35 -0.16
N ILE A 222 -14.83 -8.41 0.29
CA ILE A 222 -14.60 -7.62 1.48
C ILE A 222 -15.47 -8.21 2.60
N SER A 223 -14.83 -8.73 3.63
CA SER A 223 -15.44 -9.29 4.83
C SER A 223 -14.56 -8.97 6.04
N LEU A 224 -15.06 -9.21 7.26
CA LEU A 224 -14.23 -9.04 8.46
C LEU A 224 -12.97 -9.90 8.40
N LEU A 225 -13.02 -11.07 7.75
CA LEU A 225 -11.85 -11.91 7.55
C LEU A 225 -10.83 -11.24 6.62
N THR A 226 -11.25 -10.74 5.45
CA THR A 226 -10.32 -10.14 4.48
C THR A 226 -9.81 -8.77 4.90
N LEU A 227 -10.59 -8.01 5.68
CA LEU A 227 -10.16 -6.74 6.27
C LEU A 227 -9.09 -6.92 7.35
N ASN A 228 -9.15 -8.02 8.11
CA ASN A 228 -8.19 -8.34 9.17
C ASN A 228 -7.12 -9.35 8.73
N ALA A 229 -7.08 -9.73 7.45
CA ALA A 229 -6.09 -10.65 6.92
C ALA A 229 -4.70 -10.01 6.89
N MET A 230 -3.66 -10.85 6.95
CA MET A 230 -2.30 -10.37 6.72
C MET A 230 -2.19 -9.74 5.33
N PRO A 231 -1.71 -8.49 5.21
CA PRO A 231 -1.66 -7.84 3.92
C PRO A 231 -0.78 -8.58 2.92
N LYS A 232 -1.06 -8.38 1.63
CA LYS A 232 -0.29 -9.01 0.55
C LYS A 232 1.19 -8.69 0.71
N GLY A 233 2.03 -9.72 0.65
CA GLY A 233 3.48 -9.57 0.77
C GLY A 233 3.95 -9.17 2.17
N CYS A 234 3.10 -9.29 3.19
CA CYS A 234 3.52 -9.21 4.60
C CYS A 234 3.59 -10.61 5.20
N TYR A 235 4.54 -10.83 6.10
CA TYR A 235 4.83 -12.11 6.73
C TYR A 235 5.02 -11.93 8.23
N ASP A 236 4.40 -12.79 9.02
CA ASP A 236 4.58 -12.89 10.47
C ASP A 236 5.39 -14.13 10.90
N GLY A 237 5.76 -14.97 9.92
CA GLY A 237 6.62 -16.12 10.09
C GLY A 237 6.90 -16.83 8.75
N PRO A 238 7.55 -18.01 8.79
CA PRO A 238 8.25 -18.57 9.94
C PRO A 238 9.44 -17.70 10.40
N VAL A 239 9.92 -17.92 11.62
CA VAL A 239 11.05 -17.18 12.20
C VAL A 239 12.36 -17.64 11.55
N PRO A 240 13.33 -16.75 11.26
CA PRO A 240 14.66 -17.13 10.81
C PRO A 240 15.26 -18.29 11.61
N GLY A 241 15.82 -19.28 10.92
CA GLY A 241 16.43 -20.47 11.53
C GLY A 241 15.45 -21.54 12.03
N SER A 242 14.13 -21.32 11.99
CA SER A 242 13.16 -22.33 12.44
C SER A 242 12.98 -23.49 11.45
N ARG A 243 13.46 -23.33 10.21
CA ARG A 243 13.46 -24.36 9.15
C ARG A 243 14.62 -24.11 8.19
N ASN A 244 14.98 -25.14 7.44
CA ASN A 244 15.89 -24.97 6.30
C ASN A 244 15.13 -24.32 5.13
N VAL A 245 15.76 -23.34 4.48
CA VAL A 245 15.21 -22.67 3.30
C VAL A 245 16.07 -22.97 2.07
N SER A 246 15.45 -23.54 1.04
CA SER A 246 16.11 -23.89 -0.22
C SER A 246 15.14 -23.80 -1.40
N VAL A 247 15.67 -23.92 -2.62
CA VAL A 247 14.83 -23.97 -3.83
C VAL A 247 14.04 -25.27 -3.86
N GLN A 248 12.72 -25.18 -3.94
CA GLN A 248 11.82 -26.32 -4.08
C GLN A 248 10.52 -25.92 -4.80
N ALA A 249 9.62 -26.89 -5.02
CA ALA A 249 8.31 -26.67 -5.63
C ALA A 249 7.19 -27.09 -4.66
N PRO A 250 6.32 -26.17 -4.21
CA PRO A 250 6.31 -24.72 -4.48
C PRO A 250 7.48 -23.98 -3.80
N LEU A 251 7.84 -22.79 -4.30
CA LEU A 251 8.91 -21.97 -3.71
C LEU A 251 8.57 -21.61 -2.26
N LEU A 252 9.59 -21.57 -1.40
CA LEU A 252 9.42 -21.12 -0.03
C LEU A 252 9.19 -19.61 0.03
N THR A 253 8.25 -19.21 0.88
CA THR A 253 7.97 -17.80 1.20
C THR A 253 7.86 -17.62 2.71
N GLY A 254 8.09 -16.41 3.20
CA GLY A 254 7.96 -16.10 4.62
C GLY A 254 8.89 -15.01 5.12
N LEU A 255 8.74 -14.70 6.41
CA LEU A 255 9.56 -13.74 7.15
C LEU A 255 11.04 -14.19 7.18
N ASP A 256 11.29 -15.47 7.42
CA ASP A 256 12.62 -16.10 7.33
C ASP A 256 13.29 -15.84 5.98
N VAL A 257 12.55 -16.00 4.88
CA VAL A 257 13.06 -15.72 3.53
C VAL A 257 13.37 -14.24 3.34
N ARG A 258 12.47 -13.34 3.75
CA ARG A 258 12.70 -11.90 3.56
C ARG A 258 13.89 -11.40 4.37
N LEU A 259 14.01 -11.83 5.63
CA LEU A 259 15.11 -11.42 6.50
C LEU A 259 16.44 -12.01 6.01
N LEU A 260 16.45 -13.24 5.48
CA LEU A 260 17.61 -13.80 4.79
C LEU A 260 18.03 -12.90 3.61
N GLN A 261 17.10 -12.55 2.72
CA GLN A 261 17.38 -11.70 1.56
C GLN A 261 17.86 -10.30 1.99
N LEU A 262 17.29 -9.73 3.06
CA LEU A 262 17.73 -8.46 3.62
C LEU A 262 19.17 -8.55 4.15
N GLY A 263 19.49 -9.61 4.90
CA GLY A 263 20.84 -9.85 5.41
C GLY A 263 21.86 -10.01 4.27
N LEU A 264 21.54 -10.82 3.26
CA LEU A 264 22.36 -10.99 2.06
C LEU A 264 22.57 -9.66 1.32
N SER A 265 21.53 -8.82 1.24
CA SER A 265 21.61 -7.53 0.55
C SER A 265 22.55 -6.52 1.18
N ALA A 266 22.91 -6.69 2.46
CA ALA A 266 23.90 -5.85 3.13
C ALA A 266 25.33 -6.11 2.62
N SER A 267 25.60 -7.34 2.16
CA SER A 267 26.93 -7.77 1.71
C SER A 267 27.03 -7.92 0.18
N GLN A 268 25.91 -8.14 -0.50
CA GLN A 268 25.87 -8.36 -1.94
C GLN A 268 24.69 -7.60 -2.59
N PRO A 269 24.96 -6.59 -3.44
CA PRO A 269 23.90 -5.89 -4.17
C PRO A 269 23.24 -6.79 -5.21
N GLY A 270 22.03 -6.44 -5.65
CA GLY A 270 21.31 -7.15 -6.72
C GLY A 270 20.29 -8.19 -6.25
N ILE A 271 20.13 -8.40 -4.93
CA ILE A 271 19.02 -9.20 -4.38
C ILE A 271 17.85 -8.31 -3.96
N LYS A 272 16.63 -8.75 -4.27
CA LYS A 272 15.40 -8.13 -3.79
C LYS A 272 14.87 -8.91 -2.59
N ALA A 273 14.56 -8.23 -1.50
CA ALA A 273 13.94 -8.81 -0.31
C ALA A 273 12.42 -8.96 -0.51
N ASP A 274 12.01 -9.74 -1.51
CA ASP A 274 10.60 -9.98 -1.85
C ASP A 274 9.90 -11.01 -0.95
N GLY A 275 10.66 -11.78 -0.17
CA GLY A 275 10.16 -12.86 0.68
C GLY A 275 9.93 -14.17 -0.07
N VAL A 276 10.49 -14.34 -1.27
CA VAL A 276 10.35 -15.54 -2.11
C VAL A 276 11.72 -16.17 -2.40
N PHE A 277 11.92 -17.42 -1.99
CA PHE A 277 13.20 -18.10 -2.15
C PHE A 277 13.30 -18.77 -3.52
N GLY A 278 13.78 -18.01 -4.51
CA GLY A 278 14.04 -18.49 -5.87
C GLY A 278 15.52 -18.84 -6.14
N ARG A 279 15.80 -19.24 -7.39
CA ARG A 279 17.17 -19.54 -7.85
C ARG A 279 18.14 -18.36 -7.68
N GLY A 280 17.66 -17.13 -7.88
CA GLY A 280 18.47 -15.91 -7.66
C GLY A 280 18.94 -15.79 -6.21
N THR A 281 18.04 -15.96 -5.24
CA THR A 281 18.38 -15.99 -3.81
C THR A 281 19.39 -17.10 -3.50
N ALA A 282 19.20 -18.30 -4.05
CA ALA A 282 20.11 -19.41 -3.84
C ALA A 282 21.53 -19.13 -4.36
N THR A 283 21.68 -18.51 -5.54
CA THR A 283 22.98 -18.13 -6.10
C THR A 283 23.71 -17.11 -5.22
N VAL A 284 23.01 -16.06 -4.76
CA VAL A 284 23.56 -15.05 -3.84
C VAL A 284 23.96 -15.71 -2.52
N LEU A 285 23.13 -16.63 -2.01
CA LEU A 285 23.43 -17.36 -0.78
C LEU A 285 24.67 -18.25 -0.92
N GLN A 286 24.85 -18.96 -2.03
CA GLN A 286 26.05 -19.76 -2.27
C GLN A 286 27.32 -18.90 -2.28
N ALA A 287 27.26 -17.73 -2.91
CA ALA A 287 28.36 -16.78 -2.91
C ALA A 287 28.66 -16.26 -1.49
N TYR A 288 27.63 -15.93 -0.71
CA TYR A 288 27.78 -15.55 0.69
C TYR A 288 28.41 -16.67 1.52
N GLN A 289 27.90 -17.91 1.41
CA GLN A 289 28.42 -19.07 2.13
C GLN A 289 29.91 -19.29 1.81
N THR A 290 30.28 -19.23 0.53
CA THR A 290 31.68 -19.34 0.09
C THR A 290 32.55 -18.25 0.72
N ALA A 291 32.10 -16.99 0.68
CA ALA A 291 32.83 -15.86 1.22
C ALA A 291 33.02 -15.93 2.76
N HIS A 292 32.14 -16.64 3.47
CA HIS A 292 32.16 -16.78 4.93
C HIS A 292 32.66 -18.15 5.40
N GLY A 293 33.25 -18.96 4.53
CA GLY A 293 33.81 -20.28 4.88
C GLY A 293 32.75 -21.32 5.26
N LEU A 294 31.50 -21.11 4.87
CA LEU A 294 30.40 -22.07 5.04
C LEU A 294 30.32 -23.00 3.81
N PRO A 295 29.77 -24.22 3.95
CA PRO A 295 29.45 -25.04 2.79
C PRO A 295 28.50 -24.31 1.83
N ALA A 296 28.91 -24.11 0.58
CA ALA A 296 28.15 -23.38 -0.46
C ALA A 296 26.98 -24.21 -1.03
N THR A 297 26.09 -24.67 -0.15
CA THR A 297 24.97 -25.56 -0.45
C THR A 297 23.83 -24.81 -1.14
N GLY A 298 23.72 -23.49 -0.96
CA GLY A 298 22.55 -22.72 -1.36
C GLY A 298 21.31 -23.02 -0.52
N VAL A 299 21.50 -23.67 0.63
CA VAL A 299 20.47 -23.93 1.64
C VAL A 299 20.76 -23.01 2.83
N ALA A 300 19.76 -22.23 3.25
CA ALA A 300 19.85 -21.45 4.47
C ALA A 300 19.42 -22.33 5.64
N ASP A 301 20.39 -22.81 6.40
CA ASP A 301 20.21 -23.55 7.65
C ASP A 301 20.40 -22.62 8.86
N ALA A 302 20.20 -23.14 10.07
CA ALA A 302 20.36 -22.37 11.31
C ALA A 302 21.74 -21.70 11.43
N ALA A 303 22.81 -22.34 10.94
CA ALA A 303 24.16 -21.77 10.94
C ALA A 303 24.26 -20.57 9.98
N THR A 304 23.65 -20.66 8.81
CA THR A 304 23.56 -19.57 7.83
C THR A 304 22.79 -18.37 8.41
N PHE A 305 21.64 -18.61 9.04
CA PHE A 305 20.85 -17.54 9.68
C PHE A 305 21.64 -16.87 10.82
N ALA A 306 22.28 -17.66 11.67
CA ALA A 306 23.14 -17.14 12.73
C ALA A 306 24.31 -16.29 12.18
N ALA A 307 24.93 -16.72 11.07
CA ALA A 307 26.04 -16.00 10.44
C ALA A 307 25.62 -14.64 9.85
N LEU A 308 24.36 -14.49 9.42
CA LEU A 308 23.81 -13.24 8.90
C LEU A 308 23.30 -12.29 9.99
N ALA A 309 23.20 -12.77 11.24
CA ALA A 309 22.61 -12.05 12.38
C ALA A 309 21.20 -11.51 12.08
N VAL A 310 20.37 -12.36 11.46
CA VAL A 310 18.97 -12.08 11.11
C VAL A 310 17.99 -13.03 11.78
#